data_AF-A0A919I0F9-F1
#
_entry.id   AF-A0A919I0F9-F1
#
_cell.length_a   1.000
_cell.length_b   1.000
_cell.length_c   1.000
_cell.angle_alpha   90.00
_cell.angle_beta   90.00
_cell.angle_gamma   90.00
#
_symmetry.space_group_name_H-M   'P 1'
#
loop_
_entity.id
_entity.type
_entity.pdbx_description
1 polymer ?
#
loop_
_entity_poly.entity_id
_entity_poly.type
_entity_poly.pdbx_seq_one_letter_code
_entity_poly.pdbx_strand_id
1 'polypeptide(L)'
;MHHLMRRDEEVPRVNTEANVMDAMLELSRTGLGPVAVCDEANRVQGVFTDGDLRRWLVAGGTLNDGVTRAMTRNGVTLQADSRAVEAKERLMKHKISAAPVVDENGQLVGAINLQNFYQAGIL
;
A
#
# COMPACT_ATOMS: atom_id res chain seq x y z
N MET A 1 2.44 -7.50 -14.31
CA MET A 1 2.46 -6.16 -13.66
C MET A 1 3.79 -5.41 -13.75
N HIS A 2 4.92 -6.09 -13.99
CA HIS A 2 6.28 -5.54 -13.76
C HIS A 2 6.64 -4.20 -14.41
N HIS A 3 6.17 -3.91 -15.64
CA HIS A 3 6.47 -2.64 -16.33
C HIS A 3 5.52 -1.48 -15.95
N LEU A 4 4.47 -1.75 -15.19
CA LEU A 4 3.44 -0.77 -14.80
C LEU A 4 3.62 -0.25 -13.37
N MET A 5 4.16 -1.10 -12.49
CA MET A 5 4.27 -0.81 -11.07
C MET A 5 5.48 0.07 -10.75
N ARG A 6 5.34 0.93 -9.73
CA ARG A 6 6.47 1.58 -9.07
C ARG A 6 7.31 0.54 -8.32
N ARG A 7 8.61 0.77 -8.23
CA ARG A 7 9.59 -0.16 -7.66
C ARG A 7 10.60 0.56 -6.78
N ASP A 8 11.33 -0.23 -5.99
CA ASP A 8 12.44 0.23 -5.16
C ASP A 8 12.02 1.39 -4.23
N GLU A 9 12.75 2.51 -4.26
CA GLU A 9 12.51 3.68 -3.40
C GLU A 9 11.17 4.39 -3.70
N GLU A 10 10.52 4.09 -4.83
CA GLU A 10 9.20 4.65 -5.16
C GLU A 10 8.04 3.89 -4.50
N VAL A 11 8.32 2.74 -3.86
CA VAL A 11 7.32 1.94 -3.15
C VAL A 11 7.18 2.47 -1.73
N PRO A 12 6.02 3.04 -1.34
CA PRO A 12 5.83 3.57 -0.01
C PRO A 12 5.71 2.43 0.99
N ARG A 13 6.66 2.31 1.93
CA ARG A 13 6.67 1.21 2.92
C ARG A 13 7.25 1.62 4.27
N VAL A 14 6.77 0.96 5.33
CA VAL A 14 7.36 1.00 6.68
C VAL A 14 7.39 -0.40 7.29
N ASN A 15 8.20 -0.60 8.33
CA ASN A 15 8.24 -1.86 9.10
C ASN A 15 7.07 -1.92 10.11
N THR A 16 6.64 -3.10 10.54
CA THR A 16 5.68 -3.33 11.63
C THR A 16 6.04 -2.65 12.96
N GLU A 17 7.32 -2.41 13.23
CA GLU A 17 7.78 -1.71 14.44
C GLU A 17 7.70 -0.18 14.34
N ALA A 18 7.37 0.37 13.16
CA ALA A 18 7.23 1.80 12.96
C ALA A 18 6.01 2.38 13.71
N ASN A 19 6.05 3.67 14.00
CA ASN A 19 4.91 4.38 14.57
C ASN A 19 4.05 5.02 13.46
N VAL A 20 2.91 5.60 13.87
CA VAL A 20 1.98 6.29 12.95
C VAL A 20 2.61 7.53 12.31
N MET A 21 3.50 8.25 13.00
CA MET A 21 4.24 9.39 12.43
C MET A 21 5.11 8.96 11.24
N ASP A 22 5.88 7.87 11.40
CA ASP A 22 6.75 7.34 10.34
C ASP A 22 5.94 6.99 9.09
N ALA A 23 4.80 6.32 9.27
CA ALA A 23 3.90 5.97 8.18
C ALA A 23 3.26 7.20 7.51
N MET A 24 2.94 8.24 8.28
CA MET A 24 2.39 9.50 7.77
C MET A 24 3.43 10.28 6.94
N LEU A 25 4.69 10.29 7.38
CA LEU A 25 5.79 10.91 6.62
C LEU A 25 5.98 10.17 5.29
N GLU A 26 5.90 8.84 5.31
CA GLU A 26 6.02 8.02 4.10
C GLU A 26 4.85 8.21 3.12
N LEU A 27 3.62 8.38 3.62
CA LEU A 27 2.46 8.78 2.80
C LEU A 27 2.75 10.09 2.06
N SER A 28 3.27 11.08 2.79
CA SER A 28 3.55 12.42 2.26
C SER A 28 4.67 12.42 1.21
N ARG A 29 5.67 11.54 1.36
CA ARG A 29 6.82 11.45 0.45
C ARG A 29 6.44 11.05 -0.98
N THR A 30 5.50 10.14 -1.13
CA THR A 30 5.26 9.44 -2.42
C THR A 30 3.97 9.84 -3.13
N GLY A 31 2.98 10.36 -2.39
CA GLY A 31 1.66 10.71 -2.91
C GLY A 31 0.90 9.57 -3.59
N LEU A 32 1.29 8.31 -3.37
CA LEU A 32 0.68 7.15 -4.04
C LEU A 32 -0.70 6.81 -3.45
N GLY A 33 -0.89 7.08 -2.15
CA GLY A 33 -2.15 6.86 -1.42
C GLY A 33 -2.00 5.87 -0.26
N PRO A 34 -1.57 4.62 -0.51
CA PRO A 34 -1.25 3.67 0.57
C PRO A 34 0.25 3.54 0.84
N VAL A 35 0.57 3.25 2.09
CA VAL A 35 1.87 2.76 2.57
C VAL A 35 1.73 1.29 2.94
N ALA A 36 2.59 0.44 2.40
CA ALA A 36 2.67 -0.97 2.81
C ALA A 36 3.35 -1.09 4.18
N VAL A 37 2.73 -1.80 5.11
CA VAL A 37 3.36 -2.17 6.38
C VAL A 37 3.90 -3.57 6.26
N CYS A 38 5.22 -3.73 6.37
CA CYS A 38 5.92 -4.98 6.12
C CYS A 38 6.60 -5.54 7.37
N ASP A 39 6.69 -6.86 7.48
CA ASP A 39 7.54 -7.50 8.48
C ASP A 39 9.03 -7.47 8.09
N GLU A 40 9.89 -8.06 8.92
CA GLU A 40 11.34 -8.15 8.68
C GLU A 40 11.70 -8.94 7.41
N ALA A 41 10.84 -9.85 6.96
CA ALA A 41 10.97 -10.62 5.72
C ALA A 41 10.39 -9.88 4.50
N ASN A 42 10.04 -8.59 4.65
CA ASN A 42 9.42 -7.74 3.64
C ASN A 42 8.05 -8.23 3.16
N ARG A 43 7.35 -9.07 3.95
CA ARG A 43 5.99 -9.51 3.64
C ARG A 43 4.98 -8.49 4.11
N VAL A 44 3.99 -8.20 3.26
CA VAL A 44 2.95 -7.20 3.55
C VAL A 44 1.99 -7.73 4.62
N GLN A 45 1.95 -7.04 5.77
CA GLN A 45 1.06 -7.34 6.89
C GLN A 45 -0.22 -6.48 6.87
N GLY A 46 -0.17 -5.34 6.18
CA GLY A 46 -1.30 -4.43 6.04
C GLY A 46 -0.96 -3.21 5.22
N VAL A 47 -1.93 -2.30 5.13
CA VAL A 47 -1.77 -1.00 4.48
C VAL A 47 -2.20 0.11 5.42
N PHE A 48 -1.51 1.24 5.32
CA PHE A 48 -1.84 2.46 6.03
C PHE A 48 -2.13 3.58 5.03
N THR A 49 -3.19 4.35 5.28
CA THR A 49 -3.69 5.41 4.40
C THR A 49 -4.11 6.64 5.22
N ASP A 50 -4.35 7.78 4.56
CA ASP A 50 -4.96 8.95 5.22
C ASP A 50 -6.31 8.61 5.90
N GLY A 51 -7.05 7.65 5.33
CA GLY A 51 -8.29 7.17 5.91
C GLY A 51 -8.08 6.44 7.24
N ASP A 52 -7.02 5.63 7.32
CA ASP A 52 -6.63 4.94 8.55
C ASP A 52 -6.13 5.93 9.59
N LEU A 53 -5.25 6.86 9.20
CA LEU A 53 -4.76 7.95 10.04
C LEU A 53 -5.92 8.73 10.66
N ARG A 54 -6.85 9.22 9.82
CA ARG A 54 -8.01 9.98 10.28
C ARG A 54 -8.87 9.17 11.24
N ARG A 55 -9.17 7.91 10.92
CA ARG A 55 -9.97 7.03 11.80
C ARG A 55 -9.27 6.79 13.14
N TRP A 56 -7.96 6.59 13.12
CA TRP A 56 -7.15 6.35 14.31
C TRP A 56 -7.15 7.55 15.25
N LEU A 57 -6.89 8.75 14.73
CA LEU A 57 -6.87 9.98 15.53
C LEU A 57 -8.25 10.31 16.12
N VAL A 58 -9.33 10.12 15.34
CA VAL A 58 -10.70 10.30 15.83
C VAL A 58 -11.05 9.32 16.95
N ALA A 59 -10.45 8.13 16.95
CA ALA A 59 -10.61 7.14 18.02
C ALA A 59 -9.75 7.41 19.27
N GLY A 60 -9.02 8.54 19.32
CA GLY A 60 -8.15 8.91 20.44
C GLY A 60 -6.74 8.31 20.35
N GLY A 61 -6.39 7.67 19.23
CA GLY A 61 -5.03 7.24 18.95
C GLY A 61 -4.07 8.41 18.76
N THR A 62 -2.78 8.15 18.91
CA THR A 62 -1.71 9.15 18.81
C THR A 62 -0.72 8.80 17.70
N LEU A 63 0.10 9.78 17.30
CA LEU A 63 1.15 9.58 16.29
C LEU A 63 2.31 8.70 16.78
N ASN A 64 2.46 8.55 18.11
CA ASN A 64 3.49 7.70 18.72
C ASN A 64 3.05 6.23 18.85
N ASP A 65 1.78 5.92 18.63
CA ASP A 65 1.32 4.53 18.63
C ASP A 65 1.93 3.75 17.47
N GLY A 66 2.13 2.45 17.67
CA GLY A 66 2.60 1.55 16.62
C GLY A 66 1.64 1.50 15.43
N VAL A 67 2.18 1.56 14.21
CA VAL A 67 1.40 1.59 12.97
C VAL A 67 0.49 0.37 12.82
N THR A 68 0.90 -0.78 13.36
CA THR A 68 0.12 -2.04 13.33
C THR A 68 -1.21 -1.97 14.07
N ARG A 69 -1.40 -0.97 14.94
CA ARG A 69 -2.69 -0.69 15.61
C ARG A 69 -3.61 0.19 14.78
N ALA A 70 -3.03 1.04 13.93
CA ALA A 70 -3.76 2.00 13.11
C ALA A 70 -4.03 1.51 11.67
N MET A 71 -3.24 0.57 11.15
CA MET A 71 -3.34 0.07 9.78
C MET A 71 -4.59 -0.78 9.51
N THR A 72 -5.00 -0.84 8.24
CA THR A 72 -5.90 -1.88 7.75
C THR A 72 -5.12 -3.18 7.56
N ARG A 73 -5.35 -4.17 8.44
CA ARG A 73 -4.77 -5.52 8.37
C ARG A 73 -5.29 -6.28 7.15
N ASN A 74 -4.44 -7.12 6.56
CA ASN A 74 -4.80 -7.93 5.38
C ASN A 74 -5.41 -7.08 4.26
N GLY A 75 -4.89 -5.86 4.05
CA GLY A 75 -5.31 -4.98 2.98
C GLY A 75 -5.20 -5.65 1.60
N VAL A 76 -5.87 -5.08 0.61
CA VAL A 76 -5.84 -5.63 -0.75
C VAL A 76 -4.44 -5.47 -1.33
N THR A 77 -3.81 -6.58 -1.68
CA THR A 77 -2.58 -6.65 -2.48
C THR A 77 -2.89 -7.14 -3.89
N LEU A 78 -1.96 -6.97 -4.83
CA LEU A 78 -2.03 -7.53 -6.19
C LEU A 78 -0.84 -8.45 -6.41
N GLN A 79 -0.97 -9.48 -7.25
CA GLN A 79 0.14 -10.38 -7.57
C GLN A 79 0.96 -9.82 -8.74
N ALA A 80 2.29 -9.95 -8.69
CA ALA A 80 3.18 -9.39 -9.70
C ALA A 80 3.00 -10.03 -11.10
N ASP A 81 2.63 -11.31 -11.10
CA ASP A 81 2.34 -12.13 -12.27
C ASP A 81 0.92 -11.89 -12.85
N SER A 82 0.06 -11.14 -12.14
CA SER A 82 -1.30 -10.85 -12.59
C SER A 82 -1.32 -10.13 -13.94
N ARG A 83 -2.35 -10.43 -14.74
CA ARG A 83 -2.67 -9.61 -15.91
C ARG A 83 -3.09 -8.23 -15.44
N ALA A 84 -2.62 -7.19 -16.14
CA ALA A 84 -2.92 -5.81 -15.76
C ALA A 84 -4.43 -5.50 -15.71
N VAL A 85 -5.21 -6.11 -16.61
CA VAL A 85 -6.67 -5.96 -16.62
C VAL A 85 -7.31 -6.51 -15.34
N GLU A 86 -6.92 -7.71 -14.90
CA GLU A 86 -7.42 -8.34 -13.66
C GLU A 86 -7.03 -7.53 -12.43
N ALA A 87 -5.80 -7.03 -12.42
CA ALA A 87 -5.29 -6.17 -11.36
C ALA A 87 -6.12 -4.88 -11.24
N LYS A 88 -6.41 -4.22 -12.37
CA LYS A 88 -7.32 -3.06 -12.42
C LYS A 88 -8.70 -3.41 -11.89
N GLU A 89 -9.31 -4.49 -12.39
CA GLU A 89 -10.66 -4.91 -11.98
C GLU A 89 -10.72 -5.17 -10.48
N ARG A 90 -9.66 -5.74 -9.90
CA ARG A 90 -9.55 -5.95 -8.46
C ARG A 90 -9.53 -4.63 -7.68
N LEU A 91 -8.81 -3.60 -8.15
CA LEU A 91 -8.83 -2.26 -7.54
C LEU A 91 -10.25 -1.66 -7.58
N MET A 92 -10.91 -1.70 -8.75
CA MET A 92 -12.26 -1.16 -8.93
C MET A 92 -13.29 -1.88 -8.07
N LYS A 93 -13.24 -3.21 -8.01
CA LYS A 93 -14.13 -4.04 -7.19
C LYS A 93 -14.06 -3.67 -5.70
N HIS A 94 -12.85 -3.40 -5.20
CA HIS A 94 -12.64 -3.01 -3.81
C HIS A 94 -12.76 -1.50 -3.59
N LYS A 95 -13.06 -0.71 -4.63
CA LYS A 95 -13.18 0.75 -4.60
C LYS A 95 -11.94 1.43 -4.03
N ILE A 96 -10.77 0.90 -4.38
CA ILE A 96 -9.47 1.48 -4.00
C ILE A 96 -8.73 1.97 -5.25
N SER A 97 -7.94 3.02 -5.10
CA SER A 97 -7.20 3.64 -6.20
C SER A 97 -5.77 3.12 -6.36
N ALA A 98 -5.26 2.39 -5.37
CA ALA A 98 -3.89 1.90 -5.34
C ALA A 98 -3.76 0.68 -4.42
N ALA A 99 -2.74 -0.14 -4.67
CA ALA A 99 -2.43 -1.31 -3.85
C ALA A 99 -0.93 -1.67 -3.93
N PRO A 100 -0.38 -2.27 -2.86
CA PRO A 100 0.90 -2.97 -2.92
C PRO A 100 0.83 -4.15 -3.91
N VAL A 101 1.95 -4.41 -4.58
CA VAL A 101 2.15 -5.57 -5.45
C VAL A 101 3.12 -6.52 -4.77
N VAL A 102 2.74 -7.79 -4.66
CA VAL A 102 3.51 -8.84 -4.00
C VAL A 102 3.87 -9.97 -4.96
N ASP A 103 4.89 -10.74 -4.60
CA ASP A 103 5.20 -12.02 -5.23
C ASP A 103 4.35 -13.18 -4.64
N GLU A 104 4.61 -14.40 -5.11
CA GLU A 104 3.96 -15.64 -4.65
C GLU A 104 4.17 -15.93 -3.16
N ASN A 105 5.22 -15.38 -2.54
CA ASN A 105 5.56 -15.54 -1.14
C ASN A 105 5.01 -14.40 -0.25
N GLY A 106 4.26 -13.47 -0.85
CA GLY A 106 3.71 -12.29 -0.19
C GLY A 106 4.72 -11.18 0.05
N GLN A 107 5.92 -11.26 -0.53
CA GLN A 107 6.94 -10.23 -0.40
C GLN A 107 6.58 -9.02 -1.27
N LEU A 108 6.78 -7.82 -0.72
CA LEU A 108 6.53 -6.58 -1.43
C LEU A 108 7.54 -6.39 -2.57
N VAL A 109 7.06 -6.33 -3.80
CA VAL A 109 7.90 -6.13 -5.01
C VAL A 109 7.55 -4.86 -5.79
N GLY A 110 6.46 -4.19 -5.43
CA GLY A 110 6.07 -2.94 -6.08
C GLY A 110 4.81 -2.31 -5.47
N ALA A 111 4.37 -1.22 -6.07
CA ALA A 111 3.05 -0.63 -5.82
C ALA A 111 2.46 -0.08 -7.12
N ILE A 112 1.14 -0.09 -7.22
CA ILE A 112 0.46 0.43 -8.40
C ILE A 112 -0.74 1.28 -8.00
N ASN A 113 -1.07 2.27 -8.81
CA ASN A 113 -2.30 3.03 -8.71
C ASN A 113 -3.04 3.12 -10.06
N LEU A 114 -4.28 3.63 -10.05
CA LEU A 114 -5.09 3.79 -11.26
C LEU A 114 -4.40 4.66 -12.33
N GLN A 115 -3.59 5.64 -11.92
CA GLN A 115 -2.84 6.49 -12.85
C GLN A 115 -1.85 5.68 -13.70
N ASN A 116 -1.21 4.64 -13.13
CA ASN A 116 -0.33 3.76 -13.88
C ASN A 116 -1.07 3.03 -15.01
N PHE A 117 -2.32 2.61 -14.77
CA PHE A 117 -3.15 1.97 -15.79
C PHE A 117 -3.62 2.95 -16.88
N TYR A 118 -3.98 4.19 -16.49
CA TYR A 118 -4.32 5.26 -17.45
C TYR A 118 -3.13 5.57 -18.38
N GLN A 119 -1.93 5.74 -17.83
CA GLN A 119 -0.72 6.03 -18.61
C GLN A 119 -0.36 4.92 -19.60
N ALA A 120 -0.74 3.67 -19.29
CA ALA A 120 -0.52 2.53 -20.15
C ALA A 120 -1.65 2.25 -21.16
N GLY A 121 -2.71 3.06 -21.19
CA GLY A 121 -3.85 2.87 -22.10
C GLY A 121 -4.70 1.62 -21.78
N ILE A 122 -4.70 1.19 -20.52
CA ILE A 122 -5.49 0.04 -20.03
C ILE A 122 -6.84 0.49 -19.44
N LEU A 123 -6.99 1.80 -19.26
CA LEU A 123 -8.10 2.53 -18.68
C LEU A 123 -8.55 3.67 -19.59
#